data_AF-A0A3B4AS35-F1
#
_entry.id   AF-A0A3B4AS35-F1
#
_cell.length_a   1.000
_cell.length_b   1.000
_cell.length_c   1.000
_cell.angle_alpha   90.00
_cell.angle_beta   90.00
_cell.angle_gamma   90.00
#
_symmetry.space_group_name_H-M   'P 1'
#
loop_
_entity.id
_entity.type
_entity.pdbx_description
1 polymer ?
#
loop_
_entity_poly.entity_id
_entity_poly.type
_entity_poly.pdbx_seq_one_letter_code
_entity_poly.pdbx_strand_id
1 'polypeptide(L)'
;PTKMGELSSFVRIVALFTFLAFTLASQDVFDAVLGHTGSCRKSCEMTYSLHTYPREDELYACQRGCRLFAICQFVRDSDDMNQTKTECESSCNEAYSQSDEQFACNLGCQNQIPSTVQRQEQVIVFNAKIFQTTLSFSKVFWK
;
A
#
# COMPACT_ATOMS: atom_id res chain seq x y z
N PRO A 1 -8.51 -51.18 -0.36
CA PRO A 1 -8.87 -50.20 -1.41
C PRO A 1 -9.40 -48.84 -0.92
N THR A 2 -9.77 -48.66 0.36
CA THR A 2 -10.36 -47.41 0.87
C THR A 2 -9.37 -46.39 1.44
N LYS A 3 -8.16 -46.78 1.85
CA LYS A 3 -7.18 -45.87 2.49
C LYS A 3 -6.44 -44.92 1.54
N MET A 4 -6.38 -45.24 0.25
CA MET A 4 -5.68 -44.42 -0.76
C MET A 4 -6.49 -43.16 -1.14
N GLY A 5 -7.82 -43.25 -1.10
CA GLY A 5 -8.74 -42.16 -1.43
C GLY A 5 -8.80 -41.09 -0.34
N GLU A 6 -8.79 -41.49 0.93
CA GLU A 6 -8.76 -40.54 2.05
C GLU A 6 -7.45 -39.75 2.09
N LEU A 7 -6.30 -40.41 1.93
CA LEU A 7 -5.00 -39.75 1.95
C LEU A 7 -4.88 -38.70 0.82
N SER A 8 -5.42 -39.00 -0.37
CA SER A 8 -5.47 -38.05 -1.48
C SER A 8 -6.39 -36.86 -1.21
N SER A 9 -7.52 -37.08 -0.55
CA SER A 9 -8.45 -36.02 -0.15
C SER A 9 -7.83 -35.10 0.91
N PHE A 10 -7.18 -35.67 1.93
CA PHE A 10 -6.50 -34.90 2.98
C PHE A 10 -5.38 -34.02 2.42
N VAL A 11 -4.57 -34.54 1.48
CA VAL A 11 -3.49 -33.75 0.85
C VAL A 11 -4.05 -32.57 0.06
N ARG A 12 -5.18 -32.75 -0.65
CA ARG A 12 -5.84 -31.66 -1.39
C ARG A 12 -6.41 -30.60 -0.46
N ILE A 13 -7.00 -31.01 0.65
CA ILE A 13 -7.57 -30.11 1.65
C ILE A 13 -6.45 -29.30 2.30
N VAL A 14 -5.37 -29.94 2.73
CA VAL A 14 -4.19 -29.25 3.29
C VAL A 14 -3.58 -28.30 2.27
N ALA A 15 -3.44 -28.72 1.01
CA ALA A 15 -2.95 -27.85 -0.06
C ALA A 15 -3.84 -26.62 -0.24
N LEU A 16 -5.17 -26.80 -0.32
CA LEU A 16 -6.13 -25.69 -0.42
C LEU A 16 -6.03 -24.74 0.77
N PHE A 17 -5.93 -25.25 2.00
CA PHE A 17 -5.75 -24.41 3.19
C PHE A 17 -4.41 -23.66 3.18
N THR A 18 -3.33 -24.29 2.73
CA THR A 18 -2.03 -23.62 2.60
C THR A 18 -2.04 -22.53 1.53
N PHE A 19 -2.68 -22.76 0.39
CA PHE A 19 -2.86 -21.74 -0.66
C PHE A 19 -3.71 -20.57 -0.15
N LEU A 20 -4.82 -20.86 0.54
CA LEU A 20 -5.69 -19.83 1.11
C LEU A 20 -4.93 -18.98 2.13
N ALA A 21 -4.21 -19.61 3.06
CA ALA A 21 -3.41 -18.90 4.06
C ALA A 21 -2.34 -17.98 3.43
N PHE A 22 -1.71 -18.43 2.33
CA PHE A 22 -0.73 -17.64 1.60
C PHE A 22 -1.34 -16.40 0.95
N THR A 23 -2.57 -16.52 0.41
CA THR A 23 -3.29 -15.37 -0.17
C THR A 23 -3.68 -14.33 0.87
N LEU A 24 -4.15 -14.77 2.06
CA LEU A 24 -4.49 -13.85 3.15
C LEU A 24 -3.24 -13.11 3.66
N ALA A 25 -2.14 -13.83 3.90
CA ALA A 25 -0.90 -13.24 4.36
C ALA A 25 -0.31 -12.22 3.37
N SER A 26 -0.53 -12.41 2.06
CA SER A 26 0.00 -11.50 1.05
C SER A 26 -0.55 -10.08 1.17
N GLN A 27 -1.82 -9.89 1.57
CA GLN A 27 -2.40 -8.55 1.72
C GLN A 27 -1.71 -7.76 2.84
N ASP A 28 -1.42 -8.42 3.97
CA ASP A 28 -0.75 -7.81 5.12
C ASP A 28 0.75 -7.58 4.87
N VAL A 29 1.42 -8.50 4.14
CA VAL A 29 2.84 -8.37 3.78
C VAL A 29 3.08 -7.17 2.87
N PHE A 30 2.16 -6.89 1.95
CA PHE A 30 2.25 -5.70 1.12
C PHE A 30 2.05 -4.41 1.90
N ASP A 31 1.15 -4.35 2.90
CA ASP A 31 1.00 -3.16 3.77
C ASP A 31 2.23 -2.93 4.67
N ALA A 32 2.92 -4.00 5.07
CA ALA A 32 4.16 -3.92 5.83
C ALA A 32 5.34 -3.39 4.98
N VAL A 33 5.38 -3.69 3.68
CA VAL A 33 6.47 -3.34 2.75
C VAL A 33 6.24 -2.02 2.00
N LEU A 34 5.00 -1.75 1.57
CA LEU A 34 4.66 -0.58 0.75
C LEU A 34 4.45 0.71 1.58
N GLY A 35 4.47 0.61 2.90
CA GLY A 35 4.11 1.72 3.79
C GLY A 35 2.59 1.83 3.98
N HIS A 36 2.18 2.49 5.08
CA HIS A 36 0.79 2.50 5.51
C HIS A 36 -0.14 3.21 4.51
N THR A 37 -0.86 2.42 3.72
CA THR A 37 -2.01 2.89 2.92
C THR A 37 -3.22 3.23 3.80
N GLY A 38 -3.19 2.89 5.10
CA GLY A 38 -4.30 3.07 6.03
C GLY A 38 -4.79 4.51 6.20
N SER A 39 -3.94 5.52 6.01
CA SER A 39 -4.37 6.93 6.02
C SER A 39 -5.20 7.26 4.77
N CYS A 40 -4.72 6.88 3.59
CA CYS A 40 -5.45 7.05 2.33
C CYS A 40 -6.73 6.22 2.29
N ARG A 41 -6.71 5.00 2.83
CA ARG A 41 -7.92 4.16 2.92
C ARG A 41 -9.03 4.83 3.74
N LYS A 42 -8.69 5.40 4.89
CA LYS A 42 -9.64 6.20 5.71
C LYS A 42 -10.14 7.43 4.96
N SER A 43 -9.27 8.10 4.19
CA SER A 43 -9.66 9.23 3.35
C SER A 43 -10.64 8.81 2.26
N CYS A 44 -10.42 7.66 1.61
CA CYS A 44 -11.34 7.07 0.64
C CYS A 44 -12.69 6.72 1.28
N GLU A 45 -12.69 6.07 2.46
CA GLU A 45 -13.92 5.72 3.20
C GLU A 45 -14.75 6.97 3.60
N MET A 46 -14.08 8.07 3.93
CA MET A 46 -14.75 9.34 4.24
C MET A 46 -15.32 10.02 2.98
N THR A 47 -14.60 9.92 1.85
CA THR A 47 -14.99 10.59 0.61
C THR A 47 -16.10 9.83 -0.13
N TYR A 48 -16.00 8.50 -0.18
CA TYR A 48 -16.98 7.60 -0.79
C TYR A 48 -17.76 6.85 0.29
N SER A 49 -18.43 7.61 1.15
CA SER A 49 -19.28 7.01 2.17
C SER A 49 -20.49 6.31 1.52
N LEU A 50 -20.85 5.13 2.02
CA LEU A 50 -21.99 4.33 1.52
C LEU A 50 -23.33 5.08 1.58
N HIS A 51 -23.43 6.13 2.40
CA HIS A 51 -24.64 6.96 2.50
C HIS A 51 -24.78 7.95 1.34
N THR A 52 -23.69 8.28 0.64
CA THR A 52 -23.67 9.28 -0.44
C THR A 52 -23.48 8.62 -1.81
N TYR A 53 -22.77 7.48 -1.86
CA TYR A 53 -22.60 6.68 -3.08
C TYR A 53 -23.35 5.35 -2.96
N PRO A 54 -24.32 5.07 -3.84
CA PRO A 54 -25.06 3.80 -3.84
C PRO A 54 -24.26 2.64 -4.43
N ARG A 55 -23.06 2.91 -4.98
CA ARG A 55 -22.13 1.95 -5.56
C ARG A 55 -20.87 1.89 -4.69
N GLU A 56 -20.39 0.68 -4.45
CA GLU A 56 -19.17 0.39 -3.69
C GLU A 56 -17.93 0.30 -4.58
N ASP A 57 -18.14 0.39 -5.90
CA ASP A 57 -17.14 0.25 -6.95
C ASP A 57 -16.13 1.41 -6.92
N GLU A 58 -16.58 2.64 -6.67
CA GLU A 58 -15.74 3.83 -6.54
C GLU A 58 -14.87 3.79 -5.27
N LEU A 59 -15.44 3.34 -4.15
CA LEU A 59 -14.69 3.16 -2.91
C LEU A 59 -13.57 2.14 -3.13
N TYR A 60 -13.87 1.00 -3.75
CA TYR A 60 -12.89 -0.03 -4.06
C TYR A 60 -11.81 0.50 -5.02
N ALA A 61 -12.19 1.25 -6.06
CA ALA A 61 -11.25 1.85 -7.00
C ALA A 61 -10.29 2.84 -6.31
N CYS A 62 -10.78 3.67 -5.39
CA CYS A 62 -9.96 4.60 -4.60
C CYS A 62 -8.93 3.86 -3.73
N GLN A 63 -9.37 2.83 -3.00
CA GLN A 63 -8.47 2.03 -2.16
C GLN A 63 -7.39 1.31 -3.01
N ARG A 64 -7.77 0.84 -4.19
CA ARG A 64 -6.83 0.25 -5.15
C ARG A 64 -5.80 1.27 -5.65
N GLY A 65 -6.22 2.51 -5.90
CA GLY A 65 -5.33 3.63 -6.23
C GLY A 65 -4.30 3.92 -5.13
N CYS A 66 -4.73 3.95 -3.85
CA CYS A 66 -3.82 4.12 -2.71
C CYS A 66 -2.69 3.07 -2.71
N ARG A 67 -3.04 1.79 -2.94
CA ARG A 67 -2.07 0.69 -2.99
C ARG A 67 -1.17 0.79 -4.21
N LEU A 68 -1.71 1.19 -5.36
CA LEU A 68 -0.97 1.31 -6.59
C LEU A 68 0.13 2.38 -6.48
N PHE A 69 -0.18 3.54 -5.92
CA PHE A 69 0.81 4.60 -5.68
C PHE A 69 1.99 4.10 -4.83
N ALA A 70 1.70 3.34 -3.78
CA ALA A 70 2.72 2.81 -2.90
C ALA A 70 3.64 1.80 -3.61
N ILE A 71 3.10 1.02 -4.55
CA ILE A 71 3.89 0.12 -5.42
C ILE A 71 4.78 0.94 -6.37
N CYS A 72 4.22 1.95 -7.04
CA CYS A 72 4.97 2.82 -7.95
C CYS A 72 6.13 3.51 -7.22
N GLN A 73 5.88 4.00 -6.00
CA GLN A 73 6.91 4.61 -5.16
C GLN A 73 8.03 3.63 -4.81
N PHE A 74 7.66 2.42 -4.40
CA PHE A 74 8.61 1.39 -4.01
C PHE A 74 9.50 0.93 -5.17
N VAL A 75 8.94 0.73 -6.36
CA VAL A 75 9.69 0.25 -7.54
C VAL A 75 10.70 1.29 -8.03
N ARG A 76 10.36 2.57 -7.93
CA ARG A 76 11.18 3.65 -8.51
C ARG A 76 12.28 4.17 -7.61
N ASP A 77 12.21 3.93 -6.30
CA ASP A 77 13.12 4.50 -5.29
C ASP A 77 13.36 6.01 -5.53
N SER A 78 12.32 6.73 -6.01
CA SER A 78 12.44 8.10 -6.46
C SER A 78 11.77 9.06 -5.49
N ASP A 79 12.49 10.11 -5.09
CA ASP A 79 11.96 11.18 -4.24
C ASP A 79 10.89 12.05 -4.95
N ASP A 80 10.72 11.90 -6.27
CA ASP A 80 9.72 12.64 -7.03
C ASP A 80 8.32 12.01 -6.92
N MET A 81 7.55 12.49 -5.95
CA MET A 81 6.16 12.07 -5.73
C MET A 81 5.22 12.52 -6.85
N ASN A 82 5.52 13.60 -7.59
CA ASN A 82 4.68 14.04 -8.71
C ASN A 82 4.83 13.09 -9.89
N GLN A 83 6.04 12.62 -10.17
CA GLN A 83 6.25 11.63 -11.23
C GLN A 83 5.58 10.30 -10.89
N THR A 84 5.74 9.85 -9.64
CA THR A 84 5.08 8.63 -9.13
C THR A 84 3.55 8.73 -9.23
N LYS A 85 2.99 9.92 -8.94
CA LYS A 85 1.56 10.21 -9.10
C LYS A 85 1.11 10.02 -10.54
N THR A 86 1.81 10.62 -11.50
CA THR A 86 1.43 10.55 -12.92
C THR A 86 1.43 9.10 -13.43
N GLU A 87 2.38 8.27 -12.99
CA GLU A 87 2.39 6.85 -13.35
C GLU A 87 1.23 6.06 -12.74
N CYS A 88 0.89 6.36 -11.49
CA CYS A 88 -0.29 5.79 -10.82
C CYS A 88 -1.57 6.17 -11.58
N GLU A 89 -1.74 7.46 -11.92
CA GLU A 89 -2.90 7.96 -12.66
C GLU A 89 -2.97 7.38 -14.09
N SER A 90 -1.83 7.22 -14.77
CA SER A 90 -1.77 6.55 -16.08
C SER A 90 -2.23 5.10 -16.00
N SER A 91 -1.82 4.39 -14.95
CA SER A 91 -2.22 3.00 -14.71
C SER A 91 -3.71 2.88 -14.35
N CYS A 92 -4.24 3.83 -13.56
CA CYS A 92 -5.68 3.93 -13.31
C CYS A 92 -6.46 4.17 -14.61
N ASN A 93 -5.93 4.99 -15.52
CA ASN A 93 -6.55 5.29 -16.80
C ASN A 93 -6.62 4.07 -17.73
N GLU A 94 -5.58 3.25 -17.72
CA GLU A 94 -5.57 2.00 -18.48
C GLU A 94 -6.49 0.92 -17.86
N ALA A 95 -6.65 0.92 -16.54
CA ALA A 95 -7.42 -0.10 -15.83
C ALA A 95 -8.94 0.10 -15.85
N TYR A 96 -9.41 1.36 -15.90
CA TYR A 96 -10.84 1.67 -15.78
C TYR A 96 -11.37 2.38 -17.04
N SER A 97 -12.42 1.81 -17.63
CA SER A 97 -13.12 2.41 -18.77
C SER A 97 -14.26 3.35 -18.35
N GLN A 98 -14.71 3.30 -17.09
CA GLN A 98 -15.75 4.16 -16.54
C GLN A 98 -15.13 5.41 -15.90
N SER A 99 -15.76 6.58 -16.12
CA SER A 99 -15.24 7.86 -15.62
C SER A 99 -15.16 7.93 -14.10
N ASP A 100 -16.13 7.32 -13.41
CA ASP A 100 -16.31 7.52 -11.97
C ASP A 100 -15.34 6.66 -11.16
N GLU A 101 -15.16 5.40 -11.56
CA GLU A 101 -14.12 4.49 -11.02
C GLU A 101 -12.71 5.03 -11.30
N GLN A 102 -12.49 5.53 -12.52
CA GLN A 102 -11.22 6.14 -12.92
C GLN A 102 -10.90 7.36 -12.08
N PHE A 103 -11.88 8.24 -11.87
CA PHE A 103 -11.72 9.41 -11.00
C PHE A 103 -11.42 9.00 -9.56
N ALA A 104 -12.13 8.00 -9.03
CA ALA A 104 -11.89 7.50 -7.69
C ALA A 104 -10.49 6.90 -7.51
N CYS A 105 -10.01 6.14 -8.51
CA CYS A 105 -8.63 5.61 -8.51
C CYS A 105 -7.59 6.73 -8.49
N ASN A 106 -7.77 7.75 -9.34
CA ASN A 106 -6.89 8.92 -9.40
C ASN A 106 -6.89 9.70 -8.07
N LEU A 107 -8.04 9.83 -7.41
CA LEU A 107 -8.13 10.42 -6.07
C LEU A 107 -7.31 9.62 -5.04
N GLY A 108 -7.36 8.29 -5.11
CA GLY A 108 -6.53 7.40 -4.29
C GLY A 108 -5.03 7.67 -4.49
N CYS A 109 -4.57 7.83 -5.73
CA CYS A 109 -3.18 8.20 -6.03
C CYS A 109 -2.79 9.56 -5.42
N GLN A 110 -3.69 10.56 -5.46
CA GLN A 110 -3.42 11.90 -4.93
C GLN A 110 -3.35 11.96 -3.41
N ASN A 111 -4.26 11.27 -2.74
CA ASN A 111 -4.37 11.29 -1.28
C ASN A 111 -3.13 10.69 -0.58
N GLN A 112 -2.33 9.91 -1.30
CA GLN A 112 -1.17 9.27 -0.73
C GLN A 112 0.05 10.20 -0.63
N ILE A 113 0.16 11.21 -1.49
CA ILE A 113 1.27 12.20 -1.52
C ILE A 113 1.46 12.96 -0.20
N PRO A 114 0.42 13.60 0.40
CA PRO A 114 0.63 14.34 1.64
C PRO A 114 1.08 13.44 2.79
N SER A 115 0.67 12.16 2.79
CA SER A 115 1.09 11.19 3.81
C SER A 115 2.53 10.72 3.63
N THR A 116 3.01 10.61 2.38
CA THR A 116 4.39 10.22 2.08
C THR A 116 5.37 11.37 2.35
N VAL A 117 5.03 12.60 1.96
CA VAL A 117 5.86 13.80 2.21
C VAL A 117 6.06 14.04 3.70
N GLN A 118 4.98 14.02 4.50
CA GLN A 118 5.09 14.18 5.96
C GLN A 118 6.01 13.14 6.59
N ARG A 119 5.95 11.89 6.11
CA ARG A 119 6.81 10.82 6.63
C ARG A 119 8.28 11.02 6.23
N GLN A 120 8.53 11.44 5.00
CA GLN A 120 9.89 11.67 4.50
C GLN A 120 10.58 12.75 5.34
N GLU A 121 9.87 13.83 5.67
CA GLU A 121 10.37 14.85 6.60
C GLU A 121 10.68 14.27 7.99
N GLN A 122 9.79 13.46 8.55
CA GLN A 122 10.03 12.83 9.87
C GLN A 122 11.25 11.90 9.86
N VAL A 123 11.46 11.14 8.78
CA VAL A 123 12.64 10.26 8.62
C VAL A 123 13.92 11.09 8.50
N ILE A 124 13.90 12.19 7.73
CA ILE A 124 15.04 13.11 7.60
C ILE A 124 15.38 13.74 8.96
N VAL A 125 14.38 14.23 9.70
CA VAL A 125 14.56 14.82 11.04
C VAL A 125 15.11 13.80 12.03
N PHE A 126 14.58 12.57 12.01
CA PHE A 126 15.05 11.49 12.89
C PHE A 126 16.50 11.09 12.58
N ASN A 127 16.82 10.89 11.30
CA ASN A 127 18.17 10.53 10.85
C ASN A 127 19.18 11.64 11.18
N ALA A 128 18.80 12.92 11.00
CA ALA A 128 19.62 14.05 11.41
C ALA A 128 19.90 14.02 12.92
N LYS A 129 18.89 13.71 13.73
CA LYS A 129 19.04 13.61 15.19
C LYS A 129 19.92 12.43 15.61
N ILE A 130 19.80 11.27 14.96
CA ILE A 130 20.70 10.12 15.19
C ILE A 130 22.12 10.49 14.83
N PHE A 131 22.35 11.02 13.63
CA PHE A 131 23.69 11.39 13.16
C PHE A 131 24.35 12.41 14.09
N GLN A 132 23.60 13.44 14.51
CA GLN A 132 24.03 14.41 15.52
C GLN A 132 24.41 13.73 16.85
N THR A 133 23.62 12.77 17.30
CA THR A 133 23.87 12.04 18.55
C THR A 133 25.14 11.20 18.44
N THR A 134 25.31 10.45 17.36
CA THR A 134 26.51 9.63 17.10
C THR A 134 27.78 10.48 17.05
N LEU A 135 27.74 11.64 16.39
CA LEU A 135 28.87 12.58 16.35
C LEU A 135 29.19 13.20 17.71
N SER A 136 28.16 13.44 18.55
CA SER A 136 28.35 13.91 19.91
C SER A 136 29.06 12.87 20.77
N PHE A 137 28.64 11.60 20.68
CA PHE A 137 29.29 10.47 21.36
C PHE A 137 30.74 10.27 20.91
N SER A 138 31.02 10.33 19.60
CA SER A 138 32.40 10.17 19.11
C SER A 138 33.32 11.32 19.55
N LYS A 139 32.80 12.55 19.68
CA LYS A 139 33.55 13.71 20.23
C LYS A 139 33.81 13.62 21.73
N VAL A 140 32.91 13.00 22.49
CA VAL A 140 33.10 12.73 23.92
C VAL A 140 34.12 11.61 24.14
N PHE A 141 34.17 10.61 23.25
CA PHE A 141 35.10 9.47 23.36
C PHE A 141 36.54 9.79 22.94
N TRP A 142 36.74 10.84 22.12
CA TRP A 142 38.04 11.30 21.62
C TRP A 142 38.61 12.51 22.39
N LYS A 143 38.10 12.77 23.60
CA LYS A 143 38.56 13.82 24.50
C LYS A 143 38.89 13.23 25.86
#